data_AF-A0A530Y162-F1
#
_entry.id   AF-A0A530Y162-F1
#
_cell.length_a   1.000
_cell.length_b   1.000
_cell.length_c   1.000
_cell.angle_alpha   90.00
_cell.angle_beta   90.00
_cell.angle_gamma   90.00
#
_symmetry.space_group_name_H-M   'P 1'
#
loop_
_entity.id
_entity.type
_entity.pdbx_description
1 polymer ?
#
loop_
_entity_poly.entity_id
_entity_poly.type
_entity_poly.pdbx_seq_one_letter_code
_entity_poly.pdbx_strand_id
1 'polypeptide(L)'
;MIENAMVSGLCAAGMDVFLLGPIPTPAVAMLVRSLRADIGVMISASHNPYYDNGIKLFGPDGYKLSDEIEERIEGMLDKDIDLALADSDGLGRAKRVDGVHDRYIEFAKRTLPRSMSLSGLRIVVDCANGAAYKV
;
A
#
# COMPACT_ATOMS: atom_id res chain seq x y z
N MET A 1 6.40 -8.20 -11.30
CA MET A 1 6.90 -7.23 -12.30
C MET A 1 6.76 -5.81 -11.79
N ILE A 2 5.55 -5.28 -11.58
CA ILE A 2 5.34 -3.88 -11.10
C ILE A 2 5.91 -3.64 -9.70
N GLU A 3 5.68 -4.55 -8.73
CA GLU A 3 6.23 -4.42 -7.37
C GLU A 3 7.75 -4.27 -7.38
N ASN A 4 8.46 -5.11 -8.12
CA ASN A 4 9.92 -5.04 -8.22
C ASN A 4 10.41 -3.74 -8.87
N ALA A 5 9.72 -3.24 -9.89
CA ALA A 5 10.07 -1.97 -10.54
C ALA A 5 9.92 -0.78 -9.57
N MET A 6 8.80 -0.73 -8.83
CA MET A 6 8.57 0.28 -7.80
C MET A 6 9.62 0.20 -6.68
N VAL A 7 9.88 -1.00 -6.17
CA VAL A 7 10.90 -1.23 -5.13
C VAL A 7 12.27 -0.76 -5.61
N SER A 8 12.66 -1.11 -6.83
CA SER A 8 13.94 -0.71 -7.41
C SER A 8 14.07 0.81 -7.50
N GLY A 9 13.05 1.51 -8.01
CA GLY A 9 13.08 2.96 -8.12
C GLY A 9 13.15 3.66 -6.76
N LEU A 10 12.34 3.21 -5.80
CA LEU A 10 12.32 3.78 -4.45
C LEU A 10 13.65 3.55 -3.72
N CYS A 11 14.22 2.34 -3.78
CA CYS A 11 15.51 2.06 -3.14
C CYS A 11 16.67 2.79 -3.82
N ALA A 12 16.63 2.97 -5.14
CA ALA A 12 17.62 3.77 -5.87
C ALA A 12 17.57 5.26 -5.48
N ALA A 13 16.40 5.76 -5.08
CA ALA A 13 16.22 7.10 -4.49
C ALA A 13 16.54 7.15 -2.97
N GLY A 14 17.05 6.05 -2.39
CA GLY A 14 17.43 5.97 -0.97
C GLY A 14 16.31 5.63 0.00
N MET A 15 15.13 5.24 -0.49
CA MET A 15 13.98 4.91 0.38
C MET A 15 14.02 3.45 0.84
N ASP A 16 13.81 3.24 2.15
CA ASP A 16 13.52 1.91 2.69
C ASP A 16 12.09 1.47 2.33
N VAL A 17 11.94 0.24 1.85
CA VAL A 17 10.66 -0.29 1.35
C VAL A 17 10.19 -1.47 2.21
N PHE A 18 8.95 -1.37 2.69
CA PHE A 18 8.27 -2.45 3.40
C PHE A 18 7.30 -3.18 2.47
N LEU A 19 7.60 -4.44 2.17
CA LEU A 19 6.74 -5.31 1.36
C LEU A 19 5.65 -5.93 2.24
N LEU A 20 4.39 -5.59 1.96
CA LEU A 20 3.23 -6.05 2.72
C LEU A 20 2.64 -7.38 2.19
N GLY A 21 2.94 -7.71 0.93
CA GLY A 21 2.26 -8.81 0.23
C GLY A 21 0.78 -8.50 -0.05
N PRO A 22 -0.02 -9.51 -0.43
CA PRO A 22 -1.43 -9.31 -0.74
C PRO A 22 -2.21 -8.80 0.48
N ILE A 23 -2.78 -7.60 0.38
CA ILE A 23 -3.58 -6.98 1.42
C ILE A 23 -4.61 -5.99 0.80
N PRO A 24 -5.80 -5.80 1.39
CA PRO A 24 -6.77 -4.85 0.84
C PRO A 24 -6.22 -3.42 0.75
N THR A 25 -6.61 -2.67 -0.29
CA THR A 25 -6.28 -1.24 -0.46
C THR A 25 -6.46 -0.40 0.83
N PRO A 26 -7.59 -0.48 1.57
CA PRO A 26 -7.74 0.29 2.82
C PRO A 26 -6.75 -0.10 3.92
N ALA A 27 -6.16 -1.30 3.87
CA ALA A 27 -5.11 -1.68 4.81
C ALA A 27 -3.81 -0.92 4.54
N VAL A 28 -3.47 -0.64 3.29
CA VAL A 28 -2.29 0.19 2.93
C VAL A 28 -2.44 1.60 3.51
N ALA A 29 -3.62 2.20 3.32
CA ALA A 29 -3.98 3.51 3.89
C ALA A 29 -3.90 3.55 5.43
N MET A 30 -4.21 2.45 6.11
CA MET A 30 -4.05 2.34 7.56
C MET A 30 -2.57 2.10 7.96
N LEU A 31 -1.89 1.20 7.25
CA LEU A 31 -0.55 0.74 7.59
C LEU A 31 0.51 1.81 7.37
N VAL A 32 0.35 2.73 6.41
CA VAL A 32 1.27 3.86 6.25
C VAL A 32 1.37 4.67 7.55
N ARG A 33 0.23 4.92 8.23
CA ARG A 33 0.19 5.57 9.55
C ARG A 33 0.76 4.68 10.65
N SER A 34 0.37 3.40 10.67
CA SER A 34 0.81 2.46 11.71
C SER A 34 2.32 2.18 11.68
N LEU A 35 2.92 2.18 10.50
CA LEU A 35 4.34 1.94 10.27
C LEU A 35 5.15 3.25 10.28
N ARG A 36 4.48 4.41 10.37
CA ARG A 36 5.08 5.74 10.23
C ARG A 36 5.89 5.87 8.93
N ALA A 37 5.34 5.33 7.85
CA ALA A 37 5.93 5.44 6.53
C ALA A 37 5.53 6.77 5.88
N ASP A 38 6.39 7.29 5.02
CA ASP A 38 6.15 8.55 4.31
C ASP A 38 5.13 8.39 3.17
N ILE A 39 5.06 7.19 2.58
CA ILE A 39 4.15 6.88 1.47
C ILE A 39 3.71 5.42 1.51
N GLY A 40 2.44 5.18 1.18
CA GLY A 40 1.86 3.87 0.92
C GLY A 40 1.61 3.68 -0.57
N VAL A 41 1.93 2.49 -1.10
CA VAL A 41 1.73 2.15 -2.51
C VAL A 41 0.86 0.90 -2.61
N MET A 42 -0.25 0.99 -3.34
CA MET A 42 -1.11 -0.15 -3.66
C MET A 42 -1.04 -0.45 -5.16
N ILE A 43 -0.73 -1.70 -5.49
CA ILE A 43 -0.73 -2.20 -6.87
C ILE A 43 -2.00 -3.02 -7.09
N SER A 44 -3.00 -2.43 -7.74
CA SER A 44 -4.28 -3.09 -8.05
C SER A 44 -5.15 -2.24 -8.99
N ALA A 45 -5.87 -2.91 -9.90
CA ALA A 45 -6.97 -2.34 -10.68
C ALA A 45 -8.37 -2.59 -10.07
N SER A 46 -8.45 -2.88 -8.77
CA SER A 46 -9.71 -3.08 -8.04
C SER A 46 -10.57 -4.22 -8.61
N HIS A 47 -11.68 -3.90 -9.28
CA HIS A 47 -12.65 -4.86 -9.83
C HIS A 47 -12.38 -5.19 -11.30
N ASN A 48 -11.39 -4.54 -11.91
CA ASN A 48 -11.06 -4.75 -13.30
C ASN A 48 -10.56 -6.19 -13.54
N PRO A 49 -10.65 -6.67 -14.79
CA PRO A 49 -10.08 -7.96 -15.18
C PRO A 49 -8.59 -8.08 -14.86
N TYR A 50 -8.11 -9.31 -14.72
CA TYR A 50 -6.75 -9.61 -14.26
C TYR A 50 -5.60 -9.03 -15.10
N TYR A 51 -5.89 -8.66 -16.36
CA TYR A 51 -4.90 -8.05 -17.25
C TYR A 51 -4.69 -6.55 -16.98
N ASP A 52 -5.60 -5.90 -16.26
CA ASP A 52 -5.45 -4.52 -15.84
C ASP A 52 -4.68 -4.43 -14.52
N ASN A 53 -3.90 -3.36 -14.36
CA ASN A 53 -3.27 -3.01 -13.09
C ASN A 53 -3.22 -1.49 -12.92
N GLY A 54 -2.92 -1.05 -11.70
CA GLY A 54 -2.82 0.37 -11.39
C GLY A 54 -2.02 0.59 -10.13
N ILE A 55 -1.44 1.79 -10.00
CA ILE A 55 -0.71 2.22 -8.82
C ILE A 55 -1.56 3.28 -8.12
N LYS A 56 -1.77 3.13 -6.82
CA LYS A 56 -2.43 4.12 -5.96
C LYS A 56 -1.47 4.53 -4.85
N LEU A 57 -1.34 5.83 -4.64
CA LEU A 57 -0.43 6.41 -3.65
C LEU A 57 -1.21 6.97 -2.46
N PHE A 58 -0.67 6.77 -1.27
CA PHE A 58 -1.23 7.26 -0.01
C PHE A 58 -0.17 8.04 0.75
N GLY A 59 -0.50 9.24 1.23
CA GLY A 59 0.37 10.04 2.07
C GLY A 59 0.55 9.46 3.48
N PRO A 60 1.39 10.09 4.31
CA PRO A 60 1.68 9.63 5.67
C PRO A 60 0.47 9.71 6.61
N ASP A 61 -0.55 10.49 6.23
CA ASP A 61 -1.83 10.62 6.91
C ASP A 61 -2.85 9.52 6.52
N GLY A 62 -2.50 8.66 5.56
CA GLY A 62 -3.35 7.59 5.06
C GLY A 62 -4.36 8.01 4.00
N TYR A 63 -4.39 9.29 3.60
CA TYR A 63 -5.22 9.76 2.49
C TYR A 63 -4.47 9.64 1.17
N LYS A 64 -5.19 9.80 0.05
CA LYS A 64 -4.54 9.94 -1.25
C LYS A 64 -3.67 11.19 -1.28
N LEU A 65 -2.71 11.22 -2.19
CA LEU A 65 -1.94 12.42 -2.46
C LEU A 65 -2.88 13.55 -2.93
N SER A 66 -2.48 14.80 -2.69
CA SER A 66 -3.21 15.95 -3.20
C SER A 66 -3.00 16.10 -4.70
N ASP A 67 -3.96 16.71 -5.38
CA ASP A 67 -3.87 17.03 -6.81
C ASP A 67 -2.57 17.79 -7.14
N GLU A 68 -2.16 18.72 -6.29
CA GLU A 68 -0.88 19.45 -6.44
C GLU A 68 0.34 18.51 -6.48
N ILE A 69 0.37 17.47 -5.64
CA ILE A 69 1.46 16.49 -5.64
C ILE A 69 1.35 15.58 -6.88
N GLU A 70 0.14 15.16 -7.26
CA GLU A 70 -0.08 14.35 -8.46
C GLU A 70 0.38 15.10 -9.72
N GLU A 71 -0.02 16.36 -9.90
CA GLU A 71 0.43 17.22 -11.01
C GLU A 71 1.95 17.41 -11.04
N ARG A 72 2.59 17.52 -9.87
CA ARG A 72 4.05 17.59 -9.77
C ARG A 72 4.72 16.30 -10.23
N ILE A 73 4.18 15.13 -9.86
CA ILE A 73 4.68 13.83 -10.31
C ILE A 73 4.49 13.69 -11.83
N GLU A 74 3.33 14.05 -12.36
CA GLU A 74 3.05 14.00 -13.81
C GLU A 74 3.98 14.93 -14.59
N GLY A 75 4.13 16.18 -14.15
CA GLY A 75 5.05 17.13 -14.75
C GLY A 75 6.52 16.73 -14.62
N MET A 76 6.84 15.75 -13.76
CA MET A 76 8.15 15.12 -13.70
C MET A 76 8.32 13.98 -14.71
N LEU A 77 7.26 13.24 -15.03
CA LEU A 77 7.30 12.15 -16.00
C LEU A 77 7.52 12.64 -17.44
N ASP A 78 7.07 13.85 -17.76
CA ASP A 78 7.21 14.45 -19.10
C ASP A 78 8.59 15.10 -19.36
N LYS A 79 9.48 15.11 -18.37
CA LYS A 79 10.79 15.76 -18.46
C LYS A 79 11.91 14.73 -18.41
N ASP A 80 13.00 15.00 -19.12
CA ASP A 80 14.28 14.37 -18.83
C ASP A 80 14.81 14.96 -17.52
N ILE A 81 14.55 14.27 -16.42
CA ILE A 81 15.01 14.67 -15.09
C ILE A 81 16.30 13.94 -14.78
N ASP A 82 17.29 14.71 -14.32
CA ASP A 82 18.42 14.15 -13.61
C ASP A 82 17.92 13.63 -12.25
N LEU A 83 17.61 12.34 -12.19
CA LEU A 83 17.11 11.70 -10.98
C LEU A 83 18.18 11.83 -9.90
N ALA A 84 17.80 12.37 -8.73
CA ALA A 84 18.64 12.36 -7.55
C ALA A 84 18.74 10.93 -7.01
N LEU A 85 19.63 10.14 -7.62
CA LEU A 85 19.95 8.79 -7.17
C LEU A 85 20.81 8.87 -5.91
N ALA A 86 20.57 7.94 -5.00
CA ALA A 86 21.39 7.79 -3.81
C ALA A 86 22.77 7.21 -4.18
N ASP A 87 23.80 7.65 -3.47
CA ASP A 87 25.12 7.03 -3.48
C ASP A 87 25.06 5.60 -2.91
N SER A 88 26.13 4.84 -3.13
CA SER A 88 26.19 3.42 -2.76
C SER A 88 25.86 3.10 -1.28
N ASP A 89 26.22 4.01 -0.36
CA ASP A 89 25.95 3.91 1.07
C ASP A 89 24.55 4.42 1.47
N GLY A 90 23.93 5.22 0.61
CA GLY A 90 22.57 5.75 0.76
C GLY A 90 21.48 4.90 0.13
N LEU A 91 21.81 3.77 -0.51
CA LEU A 91 20.81 2.89 -1.12
C LEU A 91 19.81 2.36 -0.09
N GLY A 92 18.53 2.49 -0.42
CA GLY A 92 17.43 2.02 0.41
C GLY A 92 17.37 0.49 0.48
N ARG A 93 16.70 -0.02 1.52
CA ARG A 93 16.57 -1.47 1.77
C ARG A 93 15.12 -1.91 1.64
N ALA A 94 14.91 -2.99 0.90
CA ALA A 94 13.61 -3.64 0.85
C ALA A 94 13.55 -4.80 1.86
N LYS A 95 12.48 -4.87 2.65
CA LYS A 95 12.19 -6.03 3.50
C LYS A 95 10.70 -6.36 3.52
N ARG A 96 10.39 -7.65 3.63
CA ARG A 96 9.03 -8.10 3.91
C ARG A 96 8.71 -7.91 5.39
N VAL A 97 7.49 -7.47 5.67
CA VAL A 97 7.02 -7.26 7.05
C VAL A 97 5.92 -8.25 7.35
N ASP A 98 6.10 -8.99 8.45
CA ASP A 98 5.12 -9.96 8.94
C ASP A 98 4.09 -9.32 9.87
N GLY A 99 2.95 -10.00 10.08
CA GLY A 99 1.89 -9.56 11.01
C GLY A 99 1.08 -8.35 10.53
N VAL A 100 1.23 -7.93 9.28
CA VAL A 100 0.48 -6.80 8.69
C VAL A 100 -1.02 -7.10 8.59
N HIS A 101 -1.39 -8.36 8.35
CA HIS A 101 -2.78 -8.83 8.36
C HIS A 101 -3.40 -8.70 9.74
N ASP A 102 -2.73 -9.19 10.80
CA ASP A 102 -3.22 -9.10 12.18
C ASP A 102 -3.45 -7.66 12.63
N ARG A 103 -2.53 -6.74 12.28
CA ARG A 103 -2.67 -5.32 12.57
C ARG A 103 -3.92 -4.74 11.92
N TYR A 104 -4.20 -5.10 10.68
CA TYR A 104 -5.37 -4.61 9.96
C TYR A 104 -6.68 -5.24 10.45
N ILE A 105 -6.68 -6.54 10.75
CA ILE A 105 -7.83 -7.24 11.35
C ILE A 105 -8.19 -6.59 12.69
N GLU A 106 -7.20 -6.33 13.55
CA GLU A 106 -7.43 -5.68 14.84
C GLU A 106 -7.92 -4.23 14.68
N PHE A 107 -7.41 -3.49 13.69
CA PHE A 107 -7.93 -2.17 13.36
C PHE A 107 -9.42 -2.25 12.96
N ALA A 108 -9.77 -3.15 12.04
CA ALA A 108 -11.14 -3.33 11.56
C ALA A 108 -12.08 -3.70 12.72
N LYS A 109 -11.70 -4.66 13.57
CA LYS A 109 -12.47 -5.06 14.75
C LYS A 109 -12.70 -3.91 15.73
N ARG A 110 -11.72 -3.02 15.91
CA ARG A 110 -11.83 -1.85 16.81
C ARG A 110 -12.81 -0.79 16.32
N THR A 111 -13.24 -0.83 15.05
CA THR A 111 -14.29 0.05 14.53
C THR A 111 -15.69 -0.38 15.00
N LEU A 112 -15.83 -1.61 15.51
CA LEU A 112 -17.08 -2.14 16.06
C LEU A 112 -17.19 -1.86 17.57
N PRO A 113 -18.41 -1.72 18.12
CA PRO A 113 -18.61 -1.66 19.57
C PRO A 113 -18.05 -2.89 20.27
N ARG A 114 -17.41 -2.72 21.44
CA ARG A 114 -16.80 -3.85 22.20
C ARG A 114 -17.78 -4.93 22.61
N SER A 115 -19.06 -4.59 22.78
CA SER A 115 -20.14 -5.52 23.13
C SER A 115 -20.78 -6.22 21.92
N MET A 116 -20.39 -5.84 20.69
CA MET A 116 -20.93 -6.44 19.48
C MET A 116 -20.49 -7.90 19.36
N SER A 117 -21.45 -8.78 19.06
CA SER A 117 -21.21 -10.19 18.79
C SER A 117 -22.00 -10.60 17.55
N LEU A 118 -21.36 -11.39 16.69
CA LEU A 118 -21.99 -12.00 15.52
C LEU A 118 -22.39 -13.46 15.80
N SER A 119 -22.41 -13.87 17.08
CA SER A 119 -22.81 -15.22 17.48
C SER A 119 -24.24 -15.54 17.03
N GLY A 120 -24.45 -16.77 16.54
CA GLY A 120 -25.73 -17.22 15.99
C GLY A 120 -25.98 -16.84 14.53
N LEU A 121 -25.12 -16.01 13.91
CA LEU A 121 -25.21 -15.72 12.48
C LEU A 121 -24.43 -16.74 11.66
N ARG A 122 -24.97 -17.06 10.48
CA ARG A 122 -24.24 -17.76 9.40
C ARG A 122 -23.95 -16.74 8.32
N ILE A 123 -22.67 -16.46 8.09
CA ILE A 123 -22.20 -15.46 7.13
C ILE A 123 -21.45 -16.17 6.02
N VAL A 124 -21.76 -15.82 4.78
CA VAL A 124 -21.00 -16.25 3.58
C VAL A 124 -20.24 -15.03 3.07
N VAL A 125 -18.95 -15.23 2.77
CA VAL A 125 -18.07 -14.18 2.26
C VAL A 125 -17.50 -14.63 0.93
N ASP A 126 -17.65 -13.81 -0.09
CA ASP A 126 -16.94 -13.94 -1.35
C ASP A 126 -15.82 -12.90 -1.38
N CYS A 127 -14.56 -13.35 -1.38
CA CYS A 127 -13.40 -12.48 -1.43
C CYS A 127 -12.98 -12.11 -2.86
N ALA A 128 -13.78 -12.47 -3.88
CA ALA A 128 -13.55 -12.19 -5.30
C ALA A 128 -12.18 -12.66 -5.83
N ASN A 129 -11.59 -13.71 -5.24
CA ASN A 129 -10.20 -14.14 -5.45
C ASN A 129 -9.17 -13.01 -5.26
N GLY A 130 -9.52 -11.97 -4.51
CA GLY A 130 -8.76 -10.76 -4.32
C GLY A 130 -8.04 -10.70 -2.96
N ALA A 131 -7.59 -9.51 -2.61
CA ALA A 131 -6.68 -9.30 -1.48
C ALA A 131 -7.30 -9.56 -0.09
N ALA A 132 -8.63 -9.67 0.01
CA ALA A 132 -9.34 -9.97 1.25
C ALA A 132 -9.43 -11.48 1.57
N TYR A 133 -8.81 -12.37 0.78
CA TYR A 133 -8.91 -13.83 0.97
C TYR A 133 -8.31 -14.37 2.29
N LYS A 134 -7.53 -13.55 3.00
CA LYS A 134 -6.84 -13.91 4.27
C LYS A 134 -7.06 -12.88 5.39
N VAL A 135 -8.04 -11.98 5.23
CA VAL A 135 -8.32 -10.87 6.15
C VAL A 135 -9.79 -10.85 6.52
#